data_AF-A0A0E0IUU6-F1
#
_entry.id   AF-A0A0E0IUU6-F1
#
_cell.length_a   1.000
_cell.length_b   1.000
_cell.length_c   1.000
_cell.angle_alpha   90.00
_cell.angle_beta   90.00
_cell.angle_gamma   90.00
#
_symmetry.space_group_name_H-M   'P 1'
#
loop_
_entity.id
_entity.type
_entity.pdbx_description
1 polymer ?
#
loop_
_entity_poly.entity_id
_entity_poly.type
_entity_poly.pdbx_seq_one_letter_code
_entity_poly.pdbx_strand_id
1 'polypeptide(L)'
;MVFAFSAAALAAVRRRSAVVPVMVGDLVAMALLFSAVGAAAQFGLLGERGNAHVRWAKVCDVYGPFCERAMAAVVVALIAAFADLVLLMLTILTIHKASSYY
;
A
#
# COMPACT_ATOMS: atom_id res chain seq x y z
N MET A 1 -6.04 4.13 -10.57
CA MET A 1 -6.30 4.73 -9.24
C MET A 1 -5.32 5.85 -8.91
N VAL A 2 -4.01 5.60 -8.90
CA VAL A 2 -2.98 6.60 -8.53
C VAL A 2 -3.03 7.90 -9.35
N PHE A 3 -3.19 7.82 -10.68
CA PHE A 3 -3.22 9.02 -11.55
C PHE A 3 -4.44 9.93 -11.33
N ALA A 4 -5.60 9.35 -11.02
CA ALA A 4 -6.80 10.12 -10.72
C ALA A 4 -6.71 10.76 -9.32
N PHE A 5 -6.12 10.04 -8.36
CA PHE A 5 -5.92 10.53 -7.00
C PHE A 5 -4.88 11.66 -6.95
N SER A 6 -3.78 11.53 -7.69
CA SER A 6 -2.75 12.57 -7.82
C SER A 6 -3.25 13.80 -8.60
N ALA A 7 -4.04 13.62 -9.67
CA ALA A 7 -4.67 14.75 -10.36
C ALA A 7 -5.70 15.47 -9.47
N ALA A 8 -6.50 14.73 -8.71
CA ALA A 8 -7.44 15.29 -7.74
C ALA A 8 -6.71 16.00 -6.58
N ALA A 9 -5.61 15.43 -6.07
CA ALA A 9 -4.76 16.04 -5.07
C ALA A 9 -4.10 17.34 -5.59
N LEU A 10 -3.57 17.34 -6.82
CA LEU A 10 -3.01 18.54 -7.47
C LEU A 10 -4.07 19.63 -7.69
N ALA A 11 -5.28 19.25 -8.11
CA ALA A 11 -6.40 20.18 -8.25
C ALA A 11 -6.88 20.72 -6.88
N ALA A 12 -6.80 19.90 -5.83
CA ALA A 12 -7.19 20.22 -4.46
C ALA A 12 -6.17 21.10 -3.73
N VAL A 13 -4.86 20.92 -3.95
CA VAL A 13 -3.77 21.73 -3.35
C VAL A 13 -3.91 23.22 -3.66
N ARG A 14 -4.61 23.58 -4.74
CA ARG A 14 -4.95 24.97 -5.07
C ARG A 14 -5.88 25.64 -4.04
N ARG A 15 -6.55 24.86 -3.17
CA ARG A 15 -7.43 25.34 -2.10
C ARG A 15 -6.91 24.87 -0.74
N ARG A 16 -6.59 25.81 0.16
CA ARG A 16 -6.18 25.55 1.55
C ARG A 16 -7.18 24.72 2.38
N SER A 17 -8.45 24.65 1.97
CA SER A 17 -9.48 23.84 2.64
C SER A 17 -9.46 22.36 2.26
N ALA A 18 -8.76 21.96 1.19
CA ALA A 18 -8.83 20.60 0.66
C ALA A 18 -7.70 19.69 1.15
N VAL A 19 -6.78 20.18 1.99
CA VAL A 19 -5.62 19.42 2.47
C VAL A 19 -6.03 18.27 3.39
N VAL A 20 -6.95 18.53 4.33
CA VAL A 20 -7.47 17.53 5.28
C VAL A 20 -8.20 16.38 4.58
N PRO A 21 -9.19 16.60 3.69
CA PRO A 21 -9.87 15.50 3.02
C PRO A 21 -8.95 14.68 2.11
N VAL A 22 -7.95 15.31 1.49
CA VAL A 22 -6.92 14.58 0.71
C VAL A 22 -6.10 13.67 1.62
N MET A 23 -5.65 14.17 2.78
CA MET A 23 -4.89 13.38 3.76
C MET A 23 -5.71 12.20 4.32
N VAL A 24 -6.99 12.40 4.61
CA VAL A 24 -7.89 11.31 5.05
C VAL A 24 -8.06 10.26 3.95
N GLY A 25 -8.27 10.71 2.71
CA GLY A 25 -8.40 9.79 1.57
C GLY A 25 -7.12 8.97 1.34
N ASP A 26 -5.95 9.60 1.50
CA ASP A 26 -4.65 8.95 1.39
C ASP A 26 -4.45 7.87 2.48
N LEU A 27 -4.80 8.20 3.73
CA LEU A 27 -4.77 7.25 4.84
C LEU A 27 -5.68 6.02 4.59
N VAL A 28 -6.88 6.23 4.06
CA VAL A 28 -7.81 5.14 3.71
C VAL A 28 -7.23 4.28 2.58
N ALA A 29 -6.65 4.89 1.55
CA ALA A 29 -6.01 4.16 0.47
C ALA A 29 -4.84 3.32 0.98
N MET A 30 -4.01 3.86 1.87
CA MET A 30 -2.91 3.13 2.50
C MET A 30 -3.40 1.93 3.32
N ALA A 31 -4.44 2.09 4.14
CA ALA A 31 -5.00 1.00 4.92
C ALA A 31 -5.49 -0.16 4.02
N LEU A 32 -6.15 0.16 2.90
CA LEU A 32 -6.60 -0.83 1.92
C LEU A 32 -5.42 -1.52 1.22
N LEU A 33 -4.37 -0.77 0.87
CA LEU A 33 -3.15 -1.31 0.26
C LEU A 33 -2.46 -2.32 1.19
N PHE A 34 -2.28 -1.99 2.47
CA PHE A 34 -1.70 -2.93 3.43
C PHE A 34 -2.53 -4.19 3.60
N SER A 35 -3.86 -4.08 3.62
CA SER A 35 -4.75 -5.24 3.70
C SER A 35 -4.63 -6.13 2.47
N ALA A 36 -4.66 -5.55 1.27
CA ALA A 36 -4.56 -6.30 0.02
C ALA A 36 -3.20 -6.99 -0.14
N VAL A 37 -2.11 -6.28 0.16
CA VAL A 37 -0.74 -6.82 0.06
C VAL A 37 -0.49 -7.89 1.12
N GLY A 38 -1.04 -7.73 2.33
CA GLY A 38 -1.00 -8.75 3.38
C GLY A 38 -1.72 -10.05 2.97
N ALA A 39 -2.92 -9.93 2.38
CA ALA A 39 -3.64 -11.08 1.84
C ALA A 39 -2.83 -11.75 0.71
N ALA A 40 -2.32 -10.97 -0.24
CA ALA A 40 -1.50 -11.48 -1.34
C ALA A 40 -0.25 -12.20 -0.85
N ALA A 41 0.44 -11.67 0.17
CA ALA A 41 1.59 -12.31 0.80
C ALA A 41 1.23 -13.66 1.44
N GLN A 42 0.10 -13.73 2.16
CA GLN A 42 -0.37 -14.97 2.78
C GLN A 42 -0.70 -16.04 1.71
N PHE A 43 -1.43 -15.67 0.66
CA PHE A 43 -1.75 -16.59 -0.43
C PHE A 43 -0.51 -16.98 -1.23
N GLY A 44 0.47 -16.09 -1.39
CA GLY A 44 1.76 -16.41 -1.96
C GLY A 44 2.51 -17.46 -1.15
N LEU A 45 2.53 -17.32 0.18
CA LEU A 45 3.15 -18.30 1.07
C LEU A 45 2.42 -19.65 1.04
N LEU A 46 1.08 -19.64 0.99
CA LEU A 46 0.27 -20.84 0.81
C LEU A 46 0.54 -21.53 -0.54
N GLY A 47 0.80 -20.74 -1.59
CA GLY A 47 1.17 -21.25 -2.92
C GLY A 47 2.52 -21.95 -2.94
N GLU A 48 3.50 -21.46 -2.17
CA GLU A 48 4.84 -22.03 -2.01
C GLU A 48 4.89 -23.21 -1.02
N ARG A 49 4.18 -23.09 0.11
CA ARG A 49 4.24 -24.00 1.27
C ARG A 49 2.98 -24.83 1.45
N GLY A 50 2.22 -25.07 0.38
CA GLY A 50 0.98 -25.85 0.41
C GLY A 50 1.11 -27.17 1.19
N ASN A 51 0.07 -27.49 1.97
CA ASN A 51 0.04 -28.68 2.81
C ASN A 51 -0.73 -29.83 2.12
N ALA A 52 0.00 -30.91 1.84
CA ALA A 52 -0.56 -32.11 1.21
C ALA A 52 -1.63 -32.80 2.08
N HIS A 53 -1.56 -32.67 3.42
CA HIS A 53 -2.52 -33.33 4.32
C HIS A 53 -3.95 -32.81 4.15
N VAL A 54 -4.12 -31.53 3.83
CA VAL A 54 -5.41 -30.91 3.52
C VAL A 54 -5.66 -30.82 2.00
N ARG A 55 -4.90 -31.60 1.21
CA ARG A 55 -4.95 -31.62 -0.27
C ARG A 55 -4.69 -30.26 -0.91
N TRP A 56 -3.95 -29.38 -0.24
CA TRP A 56 -3.55 -28.09 -0.80
C TRP A 56 -2.19 -28.23 -1.48
N ALA A 57 -2.21 -28.39 -2.81
CA ALA A 57 -0.99 -28.53 -3.60
C ALA A 57 -0.23 -27.20 -3.69
N LYS A 58 1.10 -27.29 -3.86
CA LYS A 58 1.97 -26.13 -4.10
C LYS A 58 1.73 -25.59 -5.50
N VAL A 59 0.96 -24.52 -5.61
CA VAL A 59 0.63 -23.90 -6.90
C VAL A 59 1.88 -23.34 -7.58
N CYS A 60 2.85 -22.87 -6.80
CA CYS A 60 4.08 -22.29 -7.34
C CYS A 60 5.04 -23.32 -7.97
N ASP A 61 4.87 -24.62 -7.72
CA ASP A 61 5.63 -25.68 -8.42
C ASP A 61 5.24 -25.77 -9.91
N VAL A 62 3.98 -25.43 -10.24
CA VAL A 62 3.45 -25.45 -11.61
C VAL A 62 3.66 -24.10 -12.31
N TYR A 63 3.51 -23.00 -11.56
CA TYR A 63 3.55 -21.63 -12.06
C TYR A 63 4.74 -20.82 -11.53
N GLY A 64 5.92 -21.44 -11.44
CA GLY A 64 7.12 -20.86 -10.82
C GLY A 64 7.45 -19.43 -11.28
N PRO A 65 7.65 -19.16 -12.58
CA PRO A 65 8.00 -17.83 -13.07
C PRO A 65 6.95 -16.75 -12.77
N PHE A 66 5.68 -17.14 -12.68
CA PHE A 66 4.61 -16.23 -12.28
C PHE A 66 4.65 -15.96 -10.78
N CYS A 67 4.80 -17.00 -9.96
CA CYS A 67 4.91 -16.84 -8.51
C CYS A 67 6.11 -15.97 -8.12
N GLU A 68 7.27 -16.15 -8.75
CA GLU A 68 8.45 -15.33 -8.49
C GLU A 68 8.18 -13.84 -8.74
N ARG A 69 7.60 -13.51 -9.91
CA ARG A 69 7.23 -12.13 -10.26
C ARG A 69 6.16 -11.55 -9.33
N ALA A 70 5.18 -12.37 -8.94
CA ALA A 70 4.12 -11.96 -8.03
C ALA A 70 4.68 -11.67 -6.62
N MET A 71 5.55 -12.52 -6.10
CA MET A 71 6.21 -12.31 -4.80
C MET A 71 7.13 -11.09 -4.83
N ALA A 72 7.88 -10.88 -5.91
CA ALA A 72 8.66 -9.67 -6.10
C ALA A 72 7.78 -8.41 -6.09
N ALA A 73 6.63 -8.45 -6.78
CA ALA A 73 5.67 -7.34 -6.78
C ALA A 73 5.10 -7.05 -5.38
N VAL A 74 4.79 -8.09 -4.60
CA VAL A 74 4.34 -7.96 -3.21
C VAL A 74 5.40 -7.29 -2.34
N VAL A 75 6.67 -7.71 -2.46
CA VAL A 75 7.78 -7.11 -1.70
C VAL A 75 7.96 -5.63 -2.06
N VAL A 76 7.94 -5.30 -3.36
CA VAL A 76 8.03 -3.90 -3.81
C VAL A 76 6.85 -3.09 -3.31
N ALA A 77 5.64 -3.64 -3.31
CA ALA A 77 4.44 -2.98 -2.78
C ALA A 77 4.54 -2.71 -1.27
N LEU A 78 5.10 -3.63 -0.49
CA LEU A 78 5.35 -3.41 0.94
C LEU A 78 6.35 -2.28 1.19
N ILE A 79 7.43 -2.22 0.41
CA ILE A 79 8.42 -1.14 0.51
C ILE A 79 7.77 0.20 0.18
N ALA A 80 6.98 0.26 -0.89
CA ALA A 80 6.27 1.47 -1.30
C ALA A 80 5.26 1.92 -0.23
N ALA A 81 4.47 1.00 0.31
CA ALA A 81 3.48 1.30 1.36
C ALA A 81 4.15 1.77 2.66
N PHE A 82 5.31 1.22 3.01
CA PHE A 82 6.09 1.69 4.16
C PHE A 82 6.66 3.11 3.94
N ALA A 83 7.21 3.38 2.75
CA ALA A 83 7.70 4.70 2.40
C ALA A 83 6.58 5.76 2.45
N ASP A 84 5.38 5.39 1.99
CA ASP A 84 4.23 6.27 2.04
C ASP A 84 3.76 6.56 3.47
N LEU A 85 3.72 5.55 4.36
CA LEU A 85 3.47 5.77 5.79
C LEU A 85 4.47 6.75 6.41
N VAL A 86 5.77 6.63 6.09
CA VAL A 86 6.79 7.56 6.59
C VAL A 86 6.52 8.96 6.07
N LEU A 87 6.17 9.10 4.79
CA LEU A 87 5.83 10.39 4.19
C LEU A 87 4.61 11.02 4.86
N LEU A 88 3.54 10.25 5.06
CA LEU A 88 2.35 10.67 5.80
C LEU A 88 2.70 11.19 7.19
N MET A 89 3.51 10.45 7.96
CA MET A 89 3.96 10.89 9.28
C MET A 89 4.73 12.22 9.23
N LEU A 90 5.66 12.38 8.28
CA LEU A 90 6.40 13.62 8.09
C LEU A 90 5.47 14.79 7.72
N THR A 91 4.47 14.57 6.87
CA THR A 91 3.49 15.61 6.52
C THR A 91 2.65 16.04 7.72
N ILE A 92 2.22 15.12 8.57
CA ILE A 92 1.50 15.45 9.82
C ILE A 92 2.38 16.32 10.72
N LEU A 93 3.64 15.92 10.93
CA LEU A 93 4.57 16.65 11.80
C LEU A 93 4.87 18.07 11.27
N THR A 94 5.04 18.22 9.96
CA THR A 94 5.28 19.54 9.35
C THR A 94 4.08 20.47 9.49
N ILE A 95 2.86 19.96 9.28
CA ILE A 95 1.62 20.72 9.50
C ILE A 95 1.46 21.10 10.97
N HIS A 96 1.67 20.16 11.89
CA HIS A 96 1.58 20.42 13.33
C HIS A 96 2.59 21.49 13.78
N LYS A 97 3.84 21.41 13.31
CA LYS A 97 4.87 22.40 13.60
C LYS A 97 4.52 23.78 13.04
N ALA A 98 3.99 23.85 11.81
CA ALA A 98 3.56 25.10 11.21
C ALA A 98 2.38 25.73 11.97
N SER A 99 1.45 24.92 12.48
CA SER A 99 0.34 25.41 13.30
C SER A 99 0.79 25.90 14.68
N SER A 100 1.84 25.32 15.27
CA SER A 100 2.35 25.70 16.59
C SER A 100 3.16 27.01 16.58
N TYR A 101 3.62 27.47 15.42
CA TYR A 101 4.39 28.71 15.25
C TYR A 101 3.50 29.95 15.06
N TYR A 102 2.18 29.79 15.02
CA TYR A 102 1.18 30.84 14.82
C TYR A 102 0.32 31.04 16.07
#